data_AF-A0A6U4T7J3-F1
#
_entry.id   AF-A0A6U4T7J3-F1
#
_cell.length_a   1.000
_cell.length_b   1.000
_cell.length_c   1.000
_cell.angle_alpha   90.00
_cell.angle_beta   90.00
_cell.angle_gamma   90.00
#
_symmetry.space_group_name_H-M   'P 1'
#
loop_
_entity.id
_entity.type
_entity.pdbx_description
1 polymer ?
#
loop_
_entity_poly.entity_id
_entity_poly.type
_entity_poly.pdbx_seq_one_letter_code
_entity_poly.pdbx_strand_id
1 'polypeptide(L)'
;MTMEGLLNMPGAAAGNAMRPPVQLITPSPGIVLKSVEKKTGKKVFINLVSNELVKRPVNASDQEVDDEHLDKLGIRNLRVPLDVGEPKQSTDKHGNPAMKCDVIFHPAVVDRCHPGLPTSDYFVAELATLALYWVSKEMDSELVGWKVIKGKYHGDGPEPFPWVDGAWDPWANGGKSQPKTTKNTGASEGAA
;
A
#
# COMPACT_ATOMS: atom_id res chain seq x y z
N MET A 1 63.79 -19.40 -7.28
CA MET A 1 62.75 -18.42 -7.67
C MET A 1 61.44 -19.20 -7.79
N THR A 2 60.63 -19.29 -6.73
CA THR A 2 59.48 -18.39 -6.42
C THR A 2 58.46 -18.35 -7.57
N MET A 3 57.15 -18.44 -7.41
CA MET A 3 56.23 -18.67 -6.29
C MET A 3 54.84 -18.92 -6.94
N GLU A 4 54.07 -19.82 -6.34
CA GLU A 4 52.60 -19.80 -6.20
C GLU A 4 51.67 -19.70 -7.43
N GLY A 5 51.03 -20.84 -7.70
CA GLY A 5 49.69 -20.91 -8.30
C GLY A 5 48.89 -21.99 -7.57
N LEU A 6 48.34 -21.62 -6.41
CA LEU A 6 47.39 -22.41 -5.60
C LEU A 6 46.22 -22.94 -6.44
N LEU A 7 45.97 -24.24 -6.40
CA LEU A 7 44.95 -24.90 -5.56
C LEU A 7 43.51 -24.82 -6.13
N ASN A 8 43.15 -25.89 -6.84
CA ASN A 8 41.88 -26.65 -6.77
C ASN A 8 40.65 -25.97 -6.12
N MET A 9 39.55 -25.84 -6.88
CA MET A 9 38.19 -25.81 -6.33
C MET A 9 37.29 -26.81 -7.07
N PRO A 10 36.75 -27.82 -6.38
CA PRO A 10 35.53 -28.52 -6.74
C PRO A 10 34.36 -28.05 -5.85
N GLY A 11 33.15 -28.00 -6.39
CA GLY A 11 31.94 -28.02 -5.56
C GLY A 11 30.84 -27.04 -5.96
N ALA A 12 29.67 -27.60 -6.27
CA ALA A 12 28.42 -26.89 -6.49
C ALA A 12 28.04 -26.02 -5.27
N ALA A 13 27.67 -24.76 -5.53
CA ALA A 13 26.86 -23.96 -4.63
C ALA A 13 25.55 -23.62 -5.33
N ALA A 14 24.44 -24.08 -4.74
CA ALA A 14 23.08 -23.80 -5.16
C ALA A 14 22.87 -22.28 -5.29
N GLY A 15 22.21 -21.87 -6.37
CA GLY A 15 21.87 -20.49 -6.64
C GLY A 15 21.00 -19.90 -5.54
N ASN A 16 21.60 -19.09 -4.67
CA ASN A 16 20.86 -18.17 -3.82
C ASN A 16 20.63 -16.90 -4.65
N ALA A 17 19.57 -16.87 -5.46
CA ALA A 17 19.10 -15.64 -6.07
C ALA A 17 18.74 -14.67 -4.94
N MET A 18 19.62 -13.71 -4.69
CA MET A 18 19.53 -12.74 -3.60
C MET A 18 18.21 -11.96 -3.77
N ARG A 19 17.19 -12.33 -2.99
CA ARG A 19 15.94 -11.56 -2.96
C ARG A 19 16.29 -10.16 -2.46
N PRO A 20 15.76 -9.10 -3.08
CA PRO A 20 15.94 -7.75 -2.55
C PRO A 20 15.49 -7.72 -1.07
N PRO A 21 16.23 -7.02 -0.20
CA PRO A 21 15.92 -6.99 1.23
C PRO A 21 14.52 -6.39 1.42
N VAL A 22 13.66 -7.10 2.17
CA VAL A 22 12.35 -6.57 2.58
C VAL A 22 12.60 -5.54 3.69
N GLN A 23 12.28 -4.28 3.41
CA GLN A 23 12.31 -3.21 4.41
C GLN A 23 10.91 -3.07 5.03
N LEU A 24 10.82 -2.85 6.34
CA LEU A 24 9.54 -2.47 6.96
C LEU A 24 9.40 -0.95 6.93
N ILE A 25 8.30 -0.46 6.37
CA ILE A 25 8.01 0.97 6.25
C ILE A 25 6.76 1.29 7.08
N THR A 26 6.78 2.35 7.86
CA THR A 26 5.59 2.82 8.57
C THR A 26 5.07 4.05 7.83
N PRO A 27 3.88 4.01 7.22
CA PRO A 27 3.36 5.16 6.48
C PRO A 27 2.78 6.21 7.44
N SER A 28 2.69 7.44 6.95
CA SER A 28 2.13 8.58 7.67
C SER A 28 0.60 8.60 7.55
N PRO A 29 -0.14 8.83 8.66
CA PRO A 29 -1.59 9.01 8.62
C PRO A 29 -2.05 10.19 7.75
N GLY A 30 -3.04 9.97 6.90
CA GLY A 30 -3.67 11.00 6.07
C GLY A 30 -5.13 11.22 6.42
N ILE A 31 -6.02 10.55 5.68
CA ILE A 31 -7.47 10.65 5.84
C ILE A 31 -8.12 9.27 5.88
N VAL A 32 -9.37 9.21 6.34
CA VAL A 32 -10.11 7.95 6.43
C VAL A 32 -11.41 8.04 5.63
N LEU A 33 -11.60 7.06 4.74
CA LEU A 33 -12.85 6.83 4.03
C LEU A 33 -13.65 5.76 4.77
N LYS A 34 -14.95 5.98 4.88
CA LYS A 34 -15.91 4.96 5.33
C LYS A 34 -16.76 4.54 4.14
N SER A 35 -16.73 3.25 3.83
CA SER A 35 -17.54 2.59 2.83
C SER A 35 -18.30 1.41 3.43
N VAL A 36 -19.07 0.72 2.60
CA VAL A 36 -19.87 -0.45 2.96
C VAL A 36 -19.67 -1.53 1.92
N GLU A 37 -19.43 -2.75 2.37
CA GLU A 37 -19.40 -3.91 1.50
C GLU A 37 -20.81 -4.21 0.97
N LYS A 38 -20.97 -4.30 -0.35
CA LYS A 38 -22.28 -4.46 -1.00
C LYS A 38 -22.98 -5.76 -0.63
N LYS A 39 -22.23 -6.86 -0.52
CA LYS A 39 -22.79 -8.21 -0.26
C LYS A 39 -23.32 -8.36 1.17
N THR A 40 -22.59 -7.83 2.15
CA THR A 40 -22.84 -8.09 3.58
C THR A 40 -23.41 -6.89 4.33
N GLY A 41 -23.28 -5.69 3.78
CA GLY A 41 -23.56 -4.44 4.50
C GLY A 41 -22.51 -4.10 5.58
N LYS A 42 -21.41 -4.86 5.67
CA LYS A 42 -20.36 -4.64 6.67
C LYS A 42 -19.62 -3.34 6.38
N LYS A 43 -19.32 -2.58 7.43
CA LYS A 43 -18.56 -1.32 7.33
C LYS A 43 -17.11 -1.62 6.97
N VAL A 44 -16.58 -0.86 6.02
CA VAL A 44 -15.17 -0.92 5.61
C VAL A 44 -14.57 0.47 5.78
N PHE A 45 -13.48 0.55 6.55
CA PHE A 45 -12.70 1.76 6.73
C PHE A 45 -11.43 1.66 5.89
N ILE A 46 -11.20 2.67 5.04
CA ILE A 46 -10.04 2.71 4.16
C ILE A 46 -9.18 3.89 4.63
N ASN A 47 -7.99 3.60 5.15
CA ASN A 47 -7.03 4.61 5.57
C ASN A 47 -6.18 4.99 4.36
N LEU A 48 -6.30 6.23 3.90
CA LEU A 48 -5.37 6.78 2.91
C LEU A 48 -4.17 7.31 3.67
N VAL A 49 -3.07 6.56 3.59
CA VAL A 49 -1.80 6.85 4.25
C VAL A 49 -0.74 7.19 3.21
N SER A 50 0.34 7.82 3.63
CA SER A 50 1.39 8.26 2.70
C SER A 50 2.79 7.77 3.06
N ASN A 51 3.63 7.53 2.05
CA ASN A 51 5.04 7.23 2.24
C ASN A 51 5.86 7.67 1.02
N GLU A 52 7.02 8.31 1.26
CA GLU A 52 7.93 8.82 0.21
C GLU A 52 8.51 7.73 -0.72
N LEU A 53 8.48 6.46 -0.29
CA LEU A 53 8.97 5.35 -1.10
C LEU A 53 8.01 4.97 -2.24
N VAL A 54 6.73 5.31 -2.12
CA VAL A 54 5.76 5.14 -3.21
C VAL A 54 6.03 6.22 -4.25
N LYS A 55 6.30 5.87 -5.51
CA LYS A 55 6.61 6.85 -6.55
C LYS A 55 5.51 7.93 -6.71
N ARG A 56 5.92 9.16 -7.03
CA ARG A 56 5.00 10.25 -7.39
C ARG A 56 4.12 9.87 -8.59
N PRO A 57 2.94 10.50 -8.78
CA PRO A 57 2.17 10.34 -10.00
C PRO A 57 3.03 10.61 -11.24
N VAL A 58 2.85 9.80 -12.29
CA VAL A 58 3.61 9.92 -13.53
C VAL A 58 2.71 10.21 -14.72
N ASN A 59 3.24 10.97 -15.68
CA ASN A 59 2.58 11.22 -16.95
C ASN A 59 2.64 9.98 -17.87
N ALA A 60 2.08 10.12 -19.08
CA ALA A 60 2.06 9.03 -20.07
C ALA A 60 3.46 8.54 -20.47
N SER A 61 4.49 9.38 -20.33
CA SER A 61 5.90 9.10 -20.60
C SER A 61 6.69 8.59 -19.38
N ASP A 62 6.00 8.15 -18.30
CA ASP A 62 6.60 7.65 -17.05
C ASP A 62 7.44 8.66 -16.25
N GLN A 63 7.32 9.94 -16.57
CA GLN A 63 7.99 11.02 -15.83
C GLN A 63 7.11 11.49 -14.68
N GLU A 64 7.72 11.65 -13.51
CA GLU A 64 7.06 12.21 -12.33
C GLU A 64 6.60 13.64 -12.60
N VAL A 65 5.40 13.96 -12.13
CA VAL A 65 4.88 15.34 -12.17
C VAL A 65 5.26 16.08 -10.88
N ASP A 66 5.52 17.37 -11.03
CA ASP A 66 5.82 18.26 -9.91
C ASP A 66 4.54 18.76 -9.22
N ASP A 67 4.75 19.50 -8.13
CA ASP A 67 3.65 20.06 -7.34
C ASP A 67 2.86 21.12 -8.10
N GLU A 68 3.50 21.90 -8.97
CA GLU A 68 2.84 22.93 -9.78
C GLU A 68 1.84 22.29 -10.75
N HIS A 69 2.21 21.18 -11.38
CA HIS A 69 1.31 20.39 -12.22
C HIS A 69 0.14 19.84 -11.41
N LEU A 70 0.40 19.23 -10.25
CA LEU A 70 -0.64 18.66 -9.40
C LEU A 70 -1.64 19.73 -8.94
N ASP A 71 -1.17 20.92 -8.60
CA ASP A 71 -2.03 22.01 -8.12
C ASP A 71 -2.91 22.61 -9.23
N LYS A 72 -2.40 22.67 -10.47
CA LYS A 72 -3.11 23.28 -11.61
C LYS A 72 -3.96 22.30 -12.40
N LEU A 73 -3.46 21.10 -12.63
CA LEU A 73 -4.05 20.11 -13.54
C LEU A 73 -4.55 18.86 -12.80
N GLY A 74 -4.17 18.67 -11.54
CA GLY A 74 -4.57 17.53 -10.75
C GLY A 74 -3.84 16.24 -11.12
N ILE A 75 -4.52 15.11 -10.93
CA ILE A 75 -4.00 13.76 -11.25
C ILE A 75 -4.73 13.11 -12.42
N ARG A 76 -5.59 13.87 -13.09
CA ARG A 76 -6.36 13.35 -14.22
C ARG A 76 -5.41 13.00 -15.37
N ASN A 77 -5.59 11.81 -15.94
CA ASN A 77 -4.73 11.23 -16.99
C ASN A 77 -3.29 10.94 -16.54
N LEU A 78 -3.01 10.93 -15.24
CA LEU A 78 -1.75 10.42 -14.70
C LEU A 78 -1.91 8.97 -14.28
N ARG A 79 -0.80 8.23 -14.29
CA ARG A 79 -0.71 6.97 -13.56
C ARG A 79 -0.33 7.31 -12.13
N VAL A 80 -1.18 6.92 -11.17
CA VAL A 80 -0.96 7.16 -9.74
C VAL A 80 -0.52 5.84 -9.09
N PRO A 81 0.76 5.69 -8.72
CA PRO A 81 1.22 4.54 -7.97
C PRO A 81 0.57 4.48 -6.59
N LEU A 82 0.21 3.27 -6.17
CA LEU A 82 -0.35 3.01 -4.84
C LEU A 82 -0.04 1.56 -4.44
N ASP A 83 -0.08 1.31 -3.15
CA ASP A 83 -0.02 -0.04 -2.58
C ASP A 83 -1.21 -0.28 -1.64
N VAL A 84 -1.73 -1.50 -1.61
CA VAL A 84 -2.91 -1.87 -0.83
C VAL A 84 -2.54 -2.93 0.19
N GLY A 85 -2.74 -2.61 1.46
CA GLY A 85 -2.53 -3.56 2.53
C GLY A 85 -3.65 -4.57 2.69
N GLU A 86 -3.31 -5.68 3.34
CA GLU A 86 -4.26 -6.74 3.61
C GLU A 86 -5.47 -6.22 4.42
N PRO A 87 -6.71 -6.53 4.01
CA PRO A 87 -7.91 -6.21 4.77
C PRO A 87 -7.90 -6.89 6.14
N LYS A 88 -8.00 -6.09 7.20
CA LYS A 88 -7.96 -6.56 8.59
C LYS A 88 -9.31 -6.39 9.27
N GLN A 89 -9.62 -7.27 10.21
CA GLN A 89 -10.78 -7.09 11.07
C GLN A 89 -10.60 -5.85 11.96
N SER A 90 -11.69 -5.14 12.20
CA SER A 90 -11.72 -3.96 13.04
C SER A 90 -13.10 -3.81 13.68
N THR A 91 -13.27 -2.78 14.50
CA THR A 91 -14.56 -2.38 15.06
C THR A 91 -14.84 -0.92 14.75
N ASP A 92 -16.12 -0.56 14.66
CA ASP A 92 -16.50 0.86 14.65
C ASP A 92 -16.48 1.47 16.06
N LYS A 93 -16.83 2.76 16.16
CA LYS A 93 -16.88 3.49 17.44
C LYS A 93 -17.89 2.93 18.46
N HIS A 94 -18.80 2.06 18.03
CA HIS A 94 -19.80 1.42 18.87
C HIS A 94 -19.47 -0.06 19.15
N GLY A 95 -18.27 -0.52 18.76
CA GLY A 95 -17.84 -1.91 18.93
C GLY A 95 -18.42 -2.88 17.91
N ASN A 96 -19.14 -2.41 16.89
CA ASN A 96 -19.69 -3.32 15.88
C ASN A 96 -18.58 -3.82 14.94
N PRO A 97 -18.65 -5.08 14.47
CA PRO A 97 -17.70 -5.63 13.52
C PRO A 97 -17.58 -4.79 12.24
N ALA A 98 -16.33 -4.52 11.85
CA ALA A 98 -15.97 -3.79 10.64
C ALA A 98 -14.71 -4.41 10.01
N MET A 99 -14.30 -3.87 8.87
CA MET A 99 -13.02 -4.12 8.25
C MET A 99 -12.23 -2.82 8.16
N LYS A 100 -10.90 -2.89 8.23
CA LYS A 100 -10.00 -1.79 7.89
C LYS A 100 -9.02 -2.22 6.80
N CYS A 101 -8.60 -1.30 5.95
CA CYS A 101 -7.57 -1.51 4.95
C CYS A 101 -6.75 -0.23 4.78
N ASP A 102 -5.43 -0.36 4.69
CA ASP A 102 -4.52 0.77 4.50
C ASP A 102 -4.13 0.83 3.02
N VAL A 103 -4.23 2.02 2.41
CA VAL A 103 -3.81 2.27 1.03
C VAL A 103 -2.75 3.35 1.05
N ILE A 104 -1.57 3.00 0.57
CA ILE A 104 -0.37 3.84 0.60
C ILE A 104 -0.25 4.57 -0.73
N PHE A 105 -0.14 5.89 -0.66
CA PHE A 105 0.16 6.77 -1.79
C PHE A 105 1.43 7.59 -1.51
N HIS A 106 1.93 8.31 -2.51
CA HIS A 106 2.95 9.33 -2.28
C HIS A 106 2.36 10.54 -1.51
N PRO A 107 3.08 11.17 -0.56
CA PRO A 107 2.61 12.34 0.21
C PRO A 107 2.07 13.48 -0.66
N ALA A 108 2.71 13.75 -1.81
CA ALA A 108 2.26 14.75 -2.78
C ALA A 108 0.76 14.67 -3.14
N VAL A 109 0.10 13.51 -3.11
CA VAL A 109 -1.35 13.45 -3.38
C VAL A 109 -2.19 13.43 -2.11
N VAL A 110 -1.69 12.83 -1.02
CA VAL A 110 -2.43 12.71 0.25
C VAL A 110 -2.50 14.03 1.00
N ASP A 111 -1.43 14.82 0.98
CA ASP A 111 -1.39 16.13 1.66
C ASP A 111 -2.39 17.12 1.05
N ARG A 112 -2.69 16.94 -0.24
CA ARG A 112 -3.71 17.72 -0.97
C ARG A 112 -5.14 17.35 -0.58
N CYS A 113 -5.35 16.26 0.14
CA CYS A 113 -6.66 15.90 0.72
C CYS A 113 -6.96 16.60 2.05
N HIS A 114 -6.10 17.52 2.51
CA HIS A 114 -6.31 18.17 3.80
C HIS A 114 -7.55 19.08 3.77
N PRO A 115 -8.47 18.95 4.75
CA PRO A 115 -9.64 19.81 4.84
C PRO A 115 -9.24 21.29 4.87
N GLY A 116 -9.89 22.11 4.04
CA GLY A 116 -9.63 23.55 3.94
C GLY A 116 -8.70 23.95 2.79
N LEU A 117 -8.08 23.00 2.09
CA LEU A 117 -7.40 23.29 0.83
C LEU A 117 -8.41 23.42 -0.31
N PRO A 118 -8.25 24.38 -1.24
CA PRO A 118 -9.16 24.56 -2.38
C PRO A 118 -9.31 23.33 -3.27
N THR A 119 -8.25 22.50 -3.35
CA THR A 119 -8.18 21.29 -4.18
C THR A 119 -8.60 20.03 -3.43
N SER A 120 -8.91 20.12 -2.13
CA SER A 120 -9.15 18.96 -1.25
C SER A 120 -10.23 18.03 -1.78
N ASP A 121 -11.40 18.55 -2.12
CA ASP A 121 -12.54 17.73 -2.54
C ASP A 121 -12.24 16.96 -3.83
N TYR A 122 -11.50 17.58 -4.75
CA TYR A 122 -11.05 16.94 -5.99
C TYR A 122 -10.10 15.78 -5.70
N PHE A 123 -9.02 16.01 -4.94
CA PHE A 123 -8.05 14.96 -4.63
C PHE A 123 -8.68 13.82 -3.82
N VAL A 124 -9.53 14.16 -2.85
CA VAL A 124 -10.28 13.16 -2.07
C VAL A 124 -11.12 12.27 -2.98
N ALA A 125 -11.86 12.84 -3.93
CA ALA A 125 -12.71 12.06 -4.82
C ALA A 125 -11.92 11.13 -5.75
N GLU A 126 -10.82 11.62 -6.33
CA GLU A 126 -9.97 10.84 -7.22
C GLU A 126 -9.24 9.71 -6.46
N LEU A 127 -8.63 10.02 -5.31
CA LEU A 127 -7.96 9.01 -4.49
C LEU A 127 -8.94 8.00 -3.90
N ALA A 128 -10.15 8.43 -3.50
CA ALA A 128 -11.20 7.53 -3.05
C ALA A 128 -11.60 6.55 -4.15
N THR A 129 -11.75 7.02 -5.39
CA THR A 129 -12.08 6.17 -6.54
C THR A 129 -11.02 5.10 -6.77
N LEU A 130 -9.74 5.47 -6.76
CA LEU A 130 -8.63 4.52 -6.89
C LEU A 130 -8.59 3.52 -5.72
N ALA A 131 -8.68 4.01 -4.48
CA ALA A 131 -8.61 3.19 -3.29
C ALA A 131 -9.79 2.19 -3.22
N LEU A 132 -11.02 2.63 -3.47
CA LEU A 132 -12.20 1.77 -3.48
C LEU A 132 -12.07 0.65 -4.52
N TYR A 133 -11.56 0.97 -5.72
CA TYR A 133 -11.36 -0.02 -6.77
C TYR A 133 -10.40 -1.12 -6.32
N TRP A 134 -9.21 -0.76 -5.85
CA TRP A 134 -8.19 -1.76 -5.48
C TRP A 134 -8.51 -2.50 -4.19
N VAL A 135 -9.09 -1.84 -3.19
CA VAL A 135 -9.55 -2.52 -1.96
C VAL A 135 -10.67 -3.50 -2.29
N SER A 136 -11.58 -3.18 -3.21
CA SER A 136 -12.62 -4.12 -3.65
C SER A 136 -12.01 -5.38 -4.28
N LYS A 137 -10.88 -5.24 -5.00
CA LYS A 137 -10.14 -6.38 -5.56
C LYS A 137 -9.48 -7.22 -4.48
N GLU A 138 -8.80 -6.60 -3.52
CA GLU A 138 -8.13 -7.33 -2.44
C GLU A 138 -9.12 -8.05 -1.51
N MET A 139 -10.32 -7.50 -1.34
CA MET A 139 -11.40 -8.10 -0.54
C MET A 139 -12.26 -9.13 -1.30
N ASP A 140 -12.08 -9.27 -2.62
CA ASP A 140 -12.99 -10.03 -3.51
C ASP A 140 -14.48 -9.66 -3.32
N SER A 141 -14.73 -8.35 -3.09
CA SER A 141 -16.06 -7.83 -2.81
C SER A 141 -16.20 -6.38 -3.20
N GLU A 142 -17.37 -6.00 -3.72
CA GLU A 142 -17.64 -4.65 -4.18
C GLU A 142 -17.95 -3.73 -2.98
N LEU A 143 -17.27 -2.58 -2.94
CA LEU A 143 -17.55 -1.51 -1.98
C LEU A 143 -18.49 -0.47 -2.60
N VAL A 144 -19.51 -0.05 -1.86
CA VAL A 144 -20.53 0.90 -2.32
C VAL A 144 -20.67 2.08 -1.38
N GLY A 145 -20.76 3.27 -1.99
CA GLY A 145 -20.81 4.53 -1.27
C GLY A 145 -19.54 4.81 -0.47
N TRP A 146 -19.19 6.07 -0.32
CA TRP A 146 -18.09 6.45 0.55
C TRP A 146 -18.30 7.84 1.11
N LYS A 147 -17.68 8.09 2.27
CA LYS A 147 -17.53 9.44 2.82
C LYS A 147 -16.25 9.55 3.62
N VAL A 148 -15.68 10.74 3.67
CA VAL A 148 -14.60 11.05 4.61
C VAL A 148 -15.18 11.08 6.02
N ILE A 149 -14.45 10.53 7.00
CA ILE A 149 -14.79 10.64 8.42
C ILE A 149 -13.74 11.45 9.17
N LYS A 150 -14.13 12.03 10.30
CA LYS A 150 -13.21 12.78 11.17
C LYS A 150 -12.15 11.84 11.74
N GLY A 151 -10.89 12.16 11.47
CA GLY A 151 -9.70 11.42 11.91
C GLY A 151 -8.69 11.32 10.79
N LYS A 152 -7.43 11.02 11.14
CA LYS A 152 -6.36 10.78 10.16
C LYS A 152 -6.09 9.29 9.91
N TYR A 153 -6.57 8.44 10.80
CA TYR A 153 -6.39 6.99 10.74
C TYR A 153 -7.49 6.29 11.55
N HIS A 154 -7.90 5.10 11.12
CA HIS A 154 -8.82 4.21 11.83
C HIS A 154 -8.06 3.00 12.39
N GLY A 155 -7.98 2.93 13.72
CA GLY A 155 -7.19 1.96 14.48
C GLY A 155 -6.14 2.66 15.37
N ASP A 156 -5.23 1.88 15.96
CA ASP A 156 -4.21 2.39 16.90
C ASP A 156 -3.03 3.11 16.20
N GLY A 157 -2.98 3.06 14.87
CA GLY A 157 -1.97 3.69 14.03
C GLY A 157 -1.60 2.80 12.85
N PRO A 158 -0.91 3.37 11.83
CA PRO A 158 -0.43 2.59 10.70
C PRO A 158 0.55 1.52 11.15
N GLU A 159 0.28 0.28 10.75
CA GLU A 159 1.17 -0.84 11.04
C GLU A 159 2.34 -0.86 10.03
N PRO A 160 3.53 -1.34 10.42
CA PRO A 160 4.64 -1.49 9.49
C PRO A 160 4.27 -2.40 8.30
N PHE A 161 4.62 -1.95 7.10
CA PHE A 161 4.33 -2.60 5.83
C PHE A 161 5.60 -3.21 5.24
N PRO A 162 5.58 -4.45 4.73
CA PRO A 162 6.71 -5.02 4.00
C PRO A 162 6.85 -4.33 2.65
N TRP A 163 7.95 -3.60 2.48
CA TRP A 163 8.32 -2.93 1.25
C TRP A 163 9.49 -3.63 0.57
N VAL A 164 9.43 -3.69 -0.75
CA VAL A 164 10.52 -4.13 -1.61
C VAL A 164 10.76 -3.02 -2.62
N ASP A 165 12.01 -2.62 -2.81
CA ASP A 165 12.34 -1.60 -3.81
C ASP A 165 11.86 -2.04 -5.21
N GLY A 166 11.12 -1.16 -5.87
CA GLY A 166 10.47 -1.47 -7.15
C GLY A 166 9.17 -2.27 -7.05
N ALA A 167 8.60 -2.49 -5.85
CA ALA A 167 7.30 -3.15 -5.68
C ALA A 167 6.15 -2.46 -6.44
N TRP A 168 6.27 -1.15 -6.66
CA TRP A 168 5.29 -0.34 -7.38
C TRP A 168 5.35 -0.50 -8.92
N ASP A 169 6.41 -1.08 -9.48
CA ASP A 169 6.56 -1.29 -10.92
C ASP A 169 6.03 -2.70 -11.31
N PRO A 170 4.89 -2.79 -12.00
CA PRO A 170 4.32 -4.07 -12.41
C PRO A 170 5.21 -4.82 -13.43
N TRP A 171 6.09 -4.11 -14.14
CA TRP A 171 7.02 -4.66 -15.13
C TRP A 171 8.35 -5.09 -14.52
N ALA A 172 8.79 -4.49 -13.41
CA ALA A 172 9.97 -4.94 -12.67
C ALA A 172 9.76 -6.32 -12.02
N ASN A 173 8.52 -6.65 -11.62
CA ASN A 173 8.18 -7.88 -10.91
C ASN A 173 7.47 -8.95 -11.77
N GLY A 174 7.63 -8.89 -13.10
CA GLY A 174 7.14 -9.92 -14.01
C GLY A 174 5.62 -10.17 -13.94
N GLY A 175 4.83 -9.16 -13.59
CA GLY A 175 3.36 -9.23 -13.53
C GLY A 175 2.78 -10.06 -12.38
N LYS A 176 3.55 -10.41 -11.34
CA LYS A 176 3.04 -11.14 -10.17
C LYS A 176 2.98 -10.24 -8.95
N SER A 177 1.80 -10.17 -8.33
CA SER A 177 1.64 -9.64 -6.98
C SER A 177 2.55 -10.41 -6.01
N GLN A 178 3.10 -9.69 -5.04
CA GLN A 178 4.06 -10.21 -4.07
C GLN A 178 3.53 -11.49 -3.38
N PRO A 179 4.37 -12.50 -3.11
CA PRO A 179 3.96 -13.66 -2.33
C PRO A 179 3.64 -13.24 -0.89
N LYS A 180 2.38 -13.44 -0.48
CA LYS A 180 1.92 -13.24 0.90
C LYS A 180 2.81 -14.07 1.83
N THR A 181 3.45 -13.43 2.81
CA THR A 181 4.19 -14.15 3.85
C THR A 181 3.18 -14.89 4.72
N THR A 182 3.04 -16.19 4.50
CA THR A 182 2.30 -17.06 5.40
C THR A 182 3.01 -17.03 6.76
N LYS A 183 2.36 -16.42 7.76
CA LYS A 183 2.76 -16.61 9.17
C LYS A 183 2.64 -18.10 9.47
N ASN A 184 3.78 -18.76 9.67
CA ASN A 184 3.83 -20.06 10.32
C ASN A 184 3.29 -19.88 11.75
N THR A 185 2.03 -20.26 11.97
CA THR A 185 1.51 -20.57 13.29
C THR A 185 2.18 -21.86 13.75
N GLY A 186 3.25 -21.73 14.52
CA GLY A 186 3.78 -22.82 15.31
C GLY A 186 2.76 -23.16 16.39
N ALA A 187 2.07 -24.28 16.21
CA ALA A 187 1.35 -24.95 17.29
C ALA A 187 2.38 -25.44 18.31
N SER A 188 2.34 -24.91 19.54
CA SER A 188 2.91 -25.60 20.68
C SER A 188 1.83 -26.52 21.24
N GLU A 189 1.85 -27.77 20.80
CA GLU A 189 1.20 -28.87 21.51
C GLU A 189 1.87 -29.05 22.88
N GLY A 190 1.03 -29.22 23.90
CA GLY A 190 1.47 -29.56 25.24
C GLY A 190 2.09 -30.95 25.30
N ALA A 191 3.02 -31.12 26.23
CA ALA A 191 3.40 -32.42 26.74
C ALA A 191 3.26 -32.39 28.26
N ALA A 192 2.60 -33.43 28.76
CA ALA A 192 2.29 -33.73 30.14
C ALA A 192 3.53 -34.00 31.00
#